data_AF-A0A9P7K3H6-F1
#
_entry.id   AF-A0A9P7K3H6-F1
#
_cell.length_a   1.000
_cell.length_b   1.000
_cell.length_c   1.000
_cell.angle_alpha   90.00
_cell.angle_beta   90.00
_cell.angle_gamma   90.00
#
_symmetry.space_group_name_H-M   'P 1'
#
loop_
_entity.id
_entity.type
_entity.pdbx_description
1 polymer ?
#
loop_
_entity_poly.entity_id
_entity_poly.type
_entity_poly.pdbx_seq_one_letter_code
_entity_poly.pdbx_strand_id
1 'polypeptide(L)'
;MATEQRELNYYQRNLIDTCFEEGQFDSALDLLEQMRSPNTRLLSAERERERRQYQMTDARSYHTRQVIYIALQPDHPEPPDEPAPHPNDVPPSPSKSGLKNSKKGVPSGAAVVAARRLLQSYALTNDPESIALALPSFGIGISSRTGGEAEAEGSLESAIGPQAMRIAGAKSAWNILSEGFANQGRGCATPSSPVKGRKRTHRFQVDDEDDDDDDGSGMVSAPVGPDAWAVLEWLVFLFEQDEKSSAGAFLLRSRVFATDP
;
A
#
# COMPACT_ATOMS: atom_id res chain seq x y z
N MET A 1 13.93 10.13 24.23
CA MET A 1 12.64 10.72 24.69
C MET A 1 11.55 10.02 23.89
N ALA A 2 10.71 9.21 24.53
CA ALA A 2 9.66 8.48 23.82
C ALA A 2 8.53 9.44 23.39
N THR A 3 8.21 9.46 22.10
CA THR A 3 7.13 10.26 21.52
C THR A 3 5.88 9.40 21.40
N GLU A 4 4.82 9.76 22.12
CA GLU A 4 3.51 9.13 21.95
C GLU A 4 2.81 9.73 20.72
N GLN A 5 2.42 8.85 19.78
CA GLN A 5 1.74 9.20 18.54
C GLN A 5 0.23 9.28 18.77
N ARG A 6 -0.44 10.38 18.39
CA ARG A 6 -1.90 10.49 18.52
C ARG A 6 -2.62 9.64 17.49
N GLU A 7 -3.47 8.74 17.97
CA GLU A 7 -4.31 7.86 17.17
C GLU A 7 -5.31 8.65 16.30
N LEU A 8 -5.49 8.22 15.05
CA LEU A 8 -6.54 8.72 14.18
C LEU A 8 -7.88 8.40 14.83
N ASN A 9 -8.71 9.41 15.09
CA ASN A 9 -10.08 9.19 15.56
C ASN A 9 -10.87 8.43 14.48
N TYR A 10 -11.80 7.57 14.90
CA TYR A 10 -12.69 6.82 14.00
C TYR A 10 -13.31 7.71 12.91
N TYR A 11 -13.79 8.91 13.28
CA TYR A 11 -14.34 9.88 12.33
C TYR A 11 -13.33 10.33 11.28
N GLN A 12 -12.07 10.58 11.69
CA GLN A 12 -11.01 10.98 10.77
C GLN A 12 -10.65 9.84 9.82
N ARG A 13 -10.56 8.60 10.32
CA ARG A 13 -10.33 7.41 9.48
C ARG A 13 -11.42 7.27 8.43
N ASN A 14 -12.68 7.28 8.86
CA ASN A 14 -13.83 7.17 7.97
C ASN A 14 -13.86 8.28 6.90
N LEU A 15 -13.43 9.50 7.25
CA LEU A 15 -13.32 10.59 6.28
C LEU A 15 -12.24 10.31 5.22
N ILE A 16 -11.06 9.83 5.64
CA ILE A 16 -9.97 9.45 4.73
C ILE A 16 -10.41 8.29 3.83
N ASP A 17 -11.05 7.27 4.42
CA ASP A 17 -11.58 6.10 3.70
C ASP A 17 -12.58 6.54 2.63
N THR A 18 -13.54 7.40 2.99
CA THR A 18 -14.51 7.99 2.05
C THR A 18 -13.81 8.72 0.91
N CYS A 19 -12.80 9.55 1.19
CA CYS A 19 -12.04 10.24 0.14
C CYS A 19 -11.32 9.26 -0.80
N PHE A 20 -10.72 8.18 -0.27
CA PHE A 20 -10.08 7.15 -1.09
C PHE A 20 -11.08 6.29 -1.89
N GLU A 21 -12.27 6.03 -1.35
CA GLU A 21 -13.39 5.35 -2.03
C GLU A 21 -13.93 6.19 -3.20
N GLU A 22 -14.11 7.48 -2.98
CA GLU A 22 -14.58 8.42 -4.00
C GLU A 22 -13.51 8.77 -5.05
N GLY A 23 -12.27 8.30 -4.87
CA GLY A 23 -11.12 8.63 -5.73
C GLY A 23 -10.63 10.07 -5.58
N GLN A 24 -10.97 10.73 -4.49
CA GLN A 24 -10.50 12.07 -4.11
C GLN A 24 -9.13 11.98 -3.43
N PHE A 25 -8.14 11.46 -4.16
CA PHE A 25 -6.80 11.18 -3.62
C PHE A 25 -6.12 12.43 -3.05
N ASP A 26 -6.21 13.56 -3.75
CA ASP A 26 -5.63 14.84 -3.29
C ASP A 26 -6.19 15.25 -1.91
N SER A 27 -7.51 15.17 -1.73
CA SER A 27 -8.16 15.49 -0.45
C SER A 27 -7.79 14.50 0.66
N ALA A 28 -7.69 13.21 0.35
CA ALA A 28 -7.24 12.19 1.30
C ALA A 28 -5.80 12.47 1.78
N LEU A 29 -4.90 12.82 0.85
CA LEU A 29 -3.50 13.13 1.14
C LEU A 29 -3.35 14.42 1.97
N ASP A 30 -4.14 15.46 1.65
CA ASP A 30 -4.16 16.70 2.43
C ASP A 30 -4.64 16.46 3.87
N LEU A 31 -5.68 15.64 4.06
CA LEU A 31 -6.15 15.25 5.39
C LEU A 31 -5.05 14.50 6.16
N LEU A 32 -4.43 13.50 5.52
CA LEU A 32 -3.31 12.72 6.07
C LEU A 32 -2.12 13.61 6.46
N GLU A 33 -1.79 14.62 5.67
CA GLU A 33 -0.74 15.61 5.98
C GLU A 33 -1.12 16.50 7.17
N GLN A 34 -2.37 16.95 7.28
CA GLN A 34 -2.84 17.76 8.42
C GLN A 34 -2.79 16.98 9.74
N MET A 35 -3.09 15.68 9.70
CA MET A 35 -3.10 14.80 10.88
C MET A 35 -1.69 14.39 11.33
N ARG A 36 -0.67 14.68 10.52
CA ARG A 36 0.75 14.51 10.86
C ARG A 36 1.26 15.49 11.93
N SER A 37 0.45 16.49 12.30
CA SER A 37 0.88 17.66 13.07
C SER A 37 1.71 17.31 14.34
N PRO A 38 2.93 17.89 14.48
CA PRO A 38 3.91 17.52 15.51
C PRO A 38 3.56 17.98 16.93
N ASN A 39 2.47 18.75 17.09
CA ASN A 39 2.10 19.43 18.34
C ASN A 39 1.15 18.63 19.24
N THR A 40 0.97 17.35 18.97
CA THR A 40 -0.01 16.53 19.69
C THR A 40 0.69 15.52 20.60
N ARG A 41 1.57 16.06 21.44
CA ARG A 41 2.10 15.40 22.64
C ARG A 41 1.13 15.63 23.79
N LEU A 42 1.00 14.60 24.64
CA LEU A 42 0.27 14.51 25.92
C LEU A 42 -1.06 13.75 25.81
N LEU A 43 -1.03 12.46 26.17
CA LEU A 43 -1.60 11.95 27.43
C LEU A 43 -1.63 10.40 27.43
N SER A 44 -0.78 9.81 28.27
CA SER A 44 -1.00 8.61 29.09
C SER A 44 -1.80 7.43 28.51
N ALA A 45 -1.17 6.26 28.41
CA ALA A 45 -1.37 5.18 29.40
C ALA A 45 -0.86 3.84 28.86
N GLU A 46 0.19 3.31 29.50
CA GLU A 46 0.80 2.00 29.28
C GLU A 46 -0.17 0.80 29.32
N ARG A 47 -1.45 1.00 29.66
CA ARG A 47 -2.48 -0.05 29.73
C ARG A 47 -3.41 -0.14 28.52
N GLU A 48 -3.40 0.83 27.60
CA GLU A 48 -4.14 0.72 26.33
C GLU A 48 -3.29 0.16 25.17
N ARG A 49 -1.96 0.08 25.36
CA ARG A 49 -0.99 -0.46 24.39
C ARG A 49 -1.33 -1.89 23.96
N GLU A 50 -1.50 -2.86 24.87
CA GLU A 50 -1.58 -4.27 24.43
C GLU A 50 -2.84 -4.69 23.68
N ARG A 51 -4.03 -4.13 23.98
CA ARG A 51 -5.30 -4.55 23.34
C ARG A 51 -5.72 -3.73 22.13
N ARG A 52 -5.26 -2.48 21.98
CA ARG A 52 -5.55 -1.64 20.80
C ARG A 52 -4.45 -1.70 19.73
N GLN A 53 -3.24 -2.11 20.11
CA GLN A 53 -2.09 -2.22 19.20
C GLN A 53 -2.23 -3.28 18.11
N TYR A 54 -3.10 -4.29 18.23
CA TYR A 54 -3.28 -5.26 17.14
C TYR A 54 -4.35 -4.87 16.12
N GLN A 55 -5.42 -4.17 16.53
CA GLN A 55 -6.52 -3.82 15.63
C GLN A 55 -6.37 -2.44 14.97
N MET A 56 -5.63 -1.52 15.60
CA MET A 56 -5.44 -0.15 15.07
C MET A 56 -4.17 0.03 14.24
N THR A 57 -3.18 -0.84 14.44
CA THR A 57 -1.96 -0.88 13.63
C THR A 57 -2.28 -1.24 12.18
N ASP A 58 -3.29 -2.07 11.95
CA ASP A 58 -3.66 -2.50 10.61
C ASP A 58 -4.27 -1.34 9.79
N ALA A 59 -5.11 -0.51 10.41
CA ALA A 59 -5.74 0.65 9.74
C ALA A 59 -4.72 1.75 9.36
N ARG A 60 -3.75 2.06 10.23
CA ARG A 60 -2.68 3.02 9.87
C ARG A 60 -1.75 2.45 8.80
N SER A 61 -1.47 1.14 8.90
CA SER A 61 -0.68 0.44 7.90
C SER A 61 -1.40 0.43 6.54
N TYR A 62 -2.74 0.35 6.54
CA TYR A 62 -3.57 0.40 5.34
C TYR A 62 -3.45 1.74 4.60
N HIS A 63 -3.68 2.88 5.27
CA HIS A 63 -3.53 4.19 4.62
C HIS A 63 -2.10 4.43 4.15
N THR A 64 -1.10 4.00 4.93
CA THR A 64 0.31 4.12 4.53
C THR A 64 0.58 3.30 3.27
N ARG A 65 0.05 2.08 3.15
CA ARG A 65 0.15 1.26 1.91
C ARG A 65 -0.52 1.94 0.73
N GLN A 66 -1.69 2.56 0.92
CA GLN A 66 -2.35 3.32 -0.14
C GLN A 66 -1.50 4.51 -0.61
N VAL A 67 -0.88 5.25 0.32
CA VAL A 67 0.06 6.34 -0.01
C VAL A 67 1.28 5.81 -0.77
N ILE A 68 1.88 4.69 -0.34
CA ILE A 68 2.98 4.04 -1.05
C ILE A 68 2.56 3.66 -2.47
N TYR A 69 1.39 3.03 -2.62
CA TYR A 69 0.87 2.63 -3.93
C TYR A 69 0.63 3.83 -4.86
N ILE A 70 0.12 4.95 -4.34
CA ILE A 70 -0.03 6.20 -5.10
C ILE A 70 1.33 6.74 -5.51
N ALA A 71 2.32 6.74 -4.61
CA ALA A 71 3.67 7.24 -4.88
C ALA A 71 4.44 6.44 -5.94
N LEU A 72 4.10 5.16 -6.12
CA LEU A 72 4.64 4.25 -7.14
C LEU A 72 4.01 4.44 -8.54
N GLN A 73 2.96 5.24 -8.68
CA GLN A 73 2.38 5.52 -10.00
C GLN A 73 3.28 6.48 -10.80
N PRO A 74 3.20 6.47 -12.13
CA PRO A 74 3.89 7.46 -12.97
C PRO A 74 3.39 8.88 -12.72
N ASP A 75 4.30 9.86 -12.80
CA ASP A 75 3.97 11.29 -12.60
C ASP A 75 3.03 11.81 -13.70
N HIS A 76 3.17 11.27 -14.90
CA HIS A 76 2.34 11.56 -16.05
C HIS A 76 1.63 10.27 -16.43
N PRO A 77 0.45 9.97 -15.86
CA PRO A 77 -0.33 8.83 -16.32
C PRO A 77 -0.59 9.04 -17.81
N GLU A 78 -0.11 8.11 -18.63
CA GLU A 78 -0.37 8.15 -20.07
C GLU A 78 -1.89 8.31 -20.25
N PRO A 79 -2.33 9.24 -21.11
CA PRO A 79 -3.74 9.31 -21.42
C PRO A 79 -4.14 7.90 -21.86
N PRO A 80 -5.28 7.36 -21.35
CA PRO A 80 -5.76 6.09 -21.86
C PRO A 80 -5.79 6.20 -23.38
N ASP A 81 -5.34 5.16 -24.07
CA ASP A 81 -5.47 5.02 -25.52
C ASP A 81 -6.96 5.03 -25.86
N GLU A 82 -7.57 6.22 -25.79
CA GLU A 82 -8.95 6.42 -26.17
C GLU A 82 -8.96 6.18 -27.66
N PRO A 83 -9.66 5.12 -28.12
CA PRO A 83 -9.76 4.86 -29.55
C PRO A 83 -10.30 6.15 -30.18
N ALA A 84 -9.60 6.64 -31.20
CA ALA A 84 -9.93 7.91 -31.83
C ALA A 84 -11.45 8.00 -32.04
N PRO A 85 -12.10 9.08 -31.55
CA PRO A 85 -13.55 9.16 -31.48
C PRO A 85 -14.16 8.80 -32.83
N HIS A 86 -15.03 7.79 -32.86
CA HIS A 86 -15.64 7.37 -34.10
C HIS A 86 -16.53 8.52 -34.59
N PRO A 87 -16.49 8.91 -35.88
CA PRO A 87 -17.23 10.08 -36.38
C PRO A 87 -18.76 9.99 -36.23
N ASN A 88 -19.29 8.83 -35.81
CA ASN A 88 -20.70 8.59 -35.59
C ASN A 88 -21.11 8.57 -34.11
N ASP A 89 -20.17 8.81 -33.19
CA ASP A 89 -20.51 8.84 -31.77
C ASP A 89 -21.28 10.12 -31.43
N VAL A 90 -22.57 9.93 -31.15
CA VAL A 90 -23.47 11.01 -30.74
C VAL A 90 -22.97 11.57 -29.40
N PRO A 91 -22.73 12.89 -29.27
CA PRO A 91 -22.24 13.49 -28.05
C PRO A 91 -23.20 13.15 -26.89
N PRO A 92 -22.70 12.61 -25.77
CA PRO A 92 -23.54 12.24 -24.65
C PRO A 92 -24.23 13.47 -24.08
N SER A 93 -25.51 13.32 -23.72
CA SER A 93 -26.31 14.38 -23.14
C SER A 93 -25.65 14.97 -21.88
N PRO A 94 -25.56 16.31 -21.73
CA PRO A 94 -24.79 17.00 -20.70
C PRO A 94 -25.25 16.70 -19.26
N SER A 95 -26.44 16.14 -19.06
CA SER A 95 -26.94 15.72 -17.74
C SER A 95 -26.35 14.37 -17.25
N LYS A 96 -25.60 13.65 -18.11
CA LYS A 96 -24.95 12.37 -17.77
C LYS A 96 -23.42 12.39 -17.85
N SER A 97 -22.82 13.53 -18.22
CA SER A 97 -21.36 13.67 -18.35
C SER A 97 -20.63 13.81 -17.01
N GLY A 98 -21.31 14.29 -15.96
CA GLY A 98 -20.70 14.45 -14.62
C GLY A 98 -20.35 13.13 -13.91
N LEU A 99 -21.05 12.03 -14.24
CA LEU A 99 -20.83 10.73 -13.58
C LEU A 99 -19.84 9.81 -14.31
N LYS A 100 -19.56 10.07 -15.58
CA LYS A 100 -18.75 9.17 -16.44
C LYS A 100 -17.27 9.55 -16.49
N ASN A 101 -16.90 10.74 -16.01
CA ASN A 101 -15.56 11.29 -16.22
C ASN A 101 -14.63 11.20 -15.01
N SER A 102 -15.07 10.73 -13.84
CA SER A 102 -14.09 10.27 -12.88
C SER A 102 -13.55 8.95 -13.41
N LYS A 103 -12.32 8.98 -13.92
CA LYS A 103 -11.47 7.80 -14.15
C LYS A 103 -11.22 7.16 -12.78
N LYS A 104 -12.26 6.56 -12.20
CA LYS A 104 -12.30 6.09 -10.82
C LYS A 104 -11.14 5.12 -10.62
N GLY A 105 -10.13 5.52 -9.84
CA GLY A 105 -9.02 4.64 -9.45
C GLY A 105 -7.66 4.91 -10.06
N VAL A 106 -7.47 5.96 -10.87
CA VAL A 106 -6.11 6.42 -11.22
C VAL A 106 -5.79 7.70 -10.44
N PRO A 107 -4.77 7.70 -9.57
CA PRO A 107 -4.28 8.92 -8.94
C PRO A 107 -3.84 9.96 -9.97
N SER A 108 -4.15 11.23 -9.71
CA SER A 108 -3.66 12.34 -10.51
C SER A 108 -2.15 12.49 -10.34
N GLY A 109 -1.43 13.04 -11.32
CA GLY A 109 0.00 13.34 -11.15
C GLY A 109 0.29 14.26 -9.96
N ALA A 110 -0.64 15.18 -9.64
CA ALA A 110 -0.56 16.00 -8.43
C ALA A 110 -0.64 15.16 -7.15
N ALA A 111 -1.56 14.19 -7.09
CA ALA A 111 -1.68 13.25 -5.98
C ALA A 111 -0.43 12.36 -5.84
N VAL A 112 0.19 11.93 -6.95
CA VAL A 112 1.46 11.17 -6.92
C VAL A 112 2.57 12.00 -6.25
N VAL A 113 2.74 13.25 -6.68
CA VAL A 113 3.73 14.18 -6.09
C VAL A 113 3.41 14.47 -4.62
N ALA A 114 2.14 14.68 -4.27
CA ALA A 114 1.70 14.89 -2.89
C ALA A 114 1.97 13.67 -2.00
N ALA A 115 1.71 12.45 -2.51
CA ALA A 115 1.99 11.21 -1.79
C ALA A 115 3.49 11.03 -1.52
N ARG A 116 4.35 11.30 -2.52
CA ARG A 116 5.81 11.24 -2.34
C ARG A 116 6.29 12.23 -1.27
N ARG A 117 5.76 13.45 -1.27
CA ARG A 117 6.04 14.46 -0.22
C ARG A 117 5.55 14.01 1.14
N LEU A 118 4.35 13.44 1.22
CA LEU A 118 3.76 12.91 2.45
C LEU A 118 4.61 11.77 3.04
N LEU A 119 5.13 10.86 2.21
CA LEU A 119 6.03 9.79 2.66
C LEU A 119 7.32 10.34 3.29
N GLN A 120 7.96 11.31 2.63
CA GLN A 120 9.15 11.98 3.17
C GLN A 120 8.83 12.68 4.50
N SER A 121 7.72 13.41 4.54
CA SER A 121 7.17 14.00 5.76
C SER A 121 6.93 12.96 6.86
N TYR A 122 6.41 11.78 6.52
CA TYR A 122 6.15 10.70 7.47
C TYR A 122 7.43 10.17 8.10
N ALA A 123 8.45 9.90 7.28
CA ALA A 123 9.75 9.44 7.76
C ALA A 123 10.44 10.45 8.69
N LEU A 124 10.14 11.74 8.56
CA LEU A 124 10.68 12.79 9.42
C LEU A 124 9.94 12.97 10.75
N THR A 125 8.63 12.70 10.81
CA THR A 125 7.81 13.04 11.99
C THR A 125 7.20 11.88 12.73
N ASN A 126 7.15 10.69 12.14
CA ASN A 126 6.64 9.50 12.79
C ASN A 126 7.78 8.55 13.17
N ASP A 127 7.48 7.60 14.04
CA ASP A 127 8.43 6.58 14.45
C ASP A 127 8.66 5.59 13.29
N PRO A 128 9.92 5.30 12.90
CA PRO A 128 10.20 4.42 11.77
C PRO A 128 9.58 3.03 11.92
N GLU A 129 9.58 2.47 13.14
CA GLU A 129 8.95 1.18 13.46
C GLU A 129 7.46 1.18 13.10
N SER A 130 6.74 2.27 13.41
CA SER A 130 5.31 2.39 13.11
C SER A 130 4.99 2.45 11.61
N ILE A 131 5.88 3.06 10.81
CA ILE A 131 5.74 3.13 9.35
C ILE A 131 6.11 1.78 8.72
N ALA A 132 7.14 1.11 9.24
CA ALA A 132 7.63 -0.17 8.72
C ALA A 132 6.56 -1.28 8.78
N LEU A 133 5.56 -1.18 9.66
CA LEU A 133 4.41 -2.08 9.72
C LEU A 133 3.54 -2.07 8.44
N ALA A 134 3.62 -0.99 7.66
CA ALA A 134 2.98 -0.91 6.36
C ALA A 134 3.73 -1.69 5.27
N LEU A 135 5.03 -1.93 5.46
CA LEU A 135 5.89 -2.60 4.49
C LEU A 135 5.77 -4.13 4.59
N PRO A 136 6.16 -4.86 3.53
CA PRO A 136 6.37 -6.30 3.60
C PRO A 136 7.28 -6.64 4.78
N SER A 137 6.83 -7.55 5.65
CA SER A 137 7.66 -8.00 6.76
C SER A 137 8.88 -8.72 6.22
N PHE A 138 10.08 -8.29 6.61
CA PHE A 138 11.28 -9.09 6.41
C PHE A 138 11.10 -10.37 7.24
N GLY A 139 10.86 -11.49 6.55
CA GLY A 139 10.45 -12.75 7.13
C GLY A 139 11.45 -13.29 8.15
N ILE A 140 11.30 -12.87 9.41
CA ILE A 140 11.81 -13.62 10.56
C ILE A 140 10.73 -14.66 10.90
N GLY A 141 10.62 -15.69 10.05
CA GLY A 141 10.03 -16.99 10.40
C GLY A 141 8.61 -17.07 10.97
N ILE A 142 7.84 -15.97 11.06
CA ILE A 142 6.42 -16.05 11.36
C ILE A 142 5.75 -16.45 10.06
N SER A 143 5.81 -17.75 9.75
CA SER A 143 5.08 -18.37 8.66
C SER A 143 3.67 -17.79 8.64
N SER A 144 3.43 -16.99 7.62
CA SER A 144 2.17 -16.37 7.27
C SER A 144 1.05 -17.41 7.46
N ARG A 145 0.37 -17.31 8.60
CA ARG A 145 -0.92 -17.95 8.84
C ARG A 145 -1.97 -17.08 8.16
N THR A 146 -1.91 -16.95 6.84
CA THR A 146 -2.96 -16.29 6.05
C THR A 146 -3.38 -17.20 4.92
N GLY A 147 -3.80 -18.41 5.29
CA GLY A 147 -4.80 -19.19 4.55
C GLY A 147 -6.22 -18.94 5.07
N GLY A 148 -6.37 -18.07 6.07
CA GLY A 148 -7.67 -17.49 6.40
C GLY A 148 -7.85 -16.27 5.51
N GLU A 149 -8.84 -16.32 4.64
CA GLU A 149 -9.56 -15.14 4.15
C GLU A 149 -10.04 -14.38 5.40
N ALA A 150 -9.14 -13.62 6.02
CA ALA A 150 -9.55 -12.58 6.94
C ALA A 150 -10.33 -11.63 6.05
N GLU A 151 -11.65 -11.79 6.08
CA GLU A 151 -12.62 -10.79 5.69
C GLU A 151 -12.21 -9.52 6.45
N ALA A 152 -11.28 -8.77 5.87
CA ALA A 152 -10.94 -7.43 6.28
C ALA A 152 -12.16 -6.61 5.89
N GLU A 153 -13.16 -6.67 6.77
CA GLU A 153 -14.46 -5.97 6.74
C GLU A 153 -14.28 -4.44 6.88
N GLY A 154 -13.06 -3.94 6.69
CA GLY A 154 -12.70 -2.54 6.56
C GLY A 154 -12.48 -2.19 5.09
N SER A 155 -13.49 -1.58 4.49
CA SER A 155 -13.49 -0.87 3.20
C SER A 155 -12.35 -1.19 2.20
N LEU A 156 -12.41 -2.39 1.63
CA LEU A 156 -11.73 -2.72 0.37
C LEU A 156 -12.41 -2.08 -0.86
N GLU A 157 -13.45 -1.26 -0.65
CA GLU A 157 -14.18 -0.56 -1.70
C GLU A 157 -13.37 0.60 -2.30
N SER A 158 -12.25 0.99 -1.68
CA SER A 158 -11.34 1.96 -2.29
C SER A 158 -10.85 1.47 -3.65
N ALA A 159 -10.91 2.35 -4.65
CA ALA A 159 -10.48 2.06 -6.01
C ALA A 159 -9.00 1.63 -6.13
N ILE A 160 -8.17 1.94 -5.12
CA ILE A 160 -6.77 1.53 -5.02
C ILE A 160 -6.49 0.54 -3.87
N GLY A 161 -7.50 0.24 -3.05
CA GLY A 161 -7.37 -0.62 -1.86
C GLY A 161 -6.81 -2.00 -2.19
N PRO A 162 -7.42 -2.75 -3.13
CA PRO A 162 -6.93 -4.07 -3.52
C PRO A 162 -5.49 -4.07 -4.05
N GLN A 163 -5.08 -3.03 -4.77
CA GLN A 163 -3.73 -2.91 -5.31
C GLN A 163 -2.72 -2.52 -4.22
N ALA A 164 -3.10 -1.62 -3.31
CA ALA A 164 -2.28 -1.26 -2.16
C ALA A 164 -2.03 -2.46 -1.23
N MET A 165 -3.01 -3.36 -1.08
CA MET A 165 -2.85 -4.57 -0.26
C MET A 165 -1.82 -5.56 -0.82
N ARG A 166 -1.50 -5.49 -2.12
CA ARG A 166 -0.40 -6.29 -2.71
C ARG A 166 0.96 -5.94 -2.13
N ILE A 167 1.13 -4.72 -1.62
CA ILE A 167 2.33 -4.33 -0.89
C ILE A 167 2.53 -5.28 0.28
N ALA A 168 1.51 -5.53 1.11
CA ALA A 168 1.64 -6.45 2.25
C ALA A 168 2.00 -7.88 1.83
N GLY A 169 1.57 -8.31 0.64
CA GLY A 169 1.83 -9.64 0.09
C GLY A 169 3.16 -9.79 -0.65
N ALA A 170 3.95 -8.72 -0.82
CA ALA A 170 5.23 -8.83 -1.51
C ALA A 170 6.26 -9.59 -0.65
N LYS A 171 7.21 -10.30 -1.29
CA LYS A 171 8.22 -11.11 -0.58
C LYS A 171 9.15 -10.26 0.31
N SER A 172 9.42 -9.03 -0.12
CA SER A 172 10.26 -8.07 0.61
C SER A 172 9.89 -6.64 0.21
N ALA A 173 10.29 -5.66 1.02
CA ALA A 173 10.12 -4.23 0.72
C ALA A 173 10.89 -3.78 -0.55
N TRP A 174 11.83 -4.58 -1.06
CA TRP A 174 12.53 -4.29 -2.31
C TRP A 174 11.72 -4.75 -3.53
N ASN A 175 10.89 -5.78 -3.38
CA ASN A 175 10.07 -6.29 -4.49
C ASN A 175 9.02 -5.29 -4.94
N ILE A 176 8.57 -4.38 -4.07
CA ILE A 176 7.59 -3.33 -4.44
C ILE A 176 8.19 -2.26 -5.36
N LEU A 177 9.52 -2.22 -5.49
CA LEU A 177 10.23 -1.29 -6.36
C LEU A 177 10.42 -1.82 -7.79
N SER A 178 10.21 -3.12 -8.00
CA SER A 178 10.42 -3.74 -9.31
C SER A 178 9.56 -3.11 -10.40
N GLU A 179 10.10 -3.07 -11.62
CA GLU A 179 9.37 -2.52 -12.75
C GLU A 179 8.05 -3.28 -12.97
N GLY A 180 6.98 -2.52 -13.16
CA GLY A 180 5.64 -3.04 -13.36
C GLY A 180 4.88 -3.43 -12.08
N PHE A 181 5.46 -3.35 -10.88
CA PHE A 181 4.77 -3.74 -9.63
C PHE A 181 3.40 -3.05 -9.47
N ALA A 182 3.34 -1.73 -9.65
CA ALA A 182 2.10 -0.95 -9.60
C ALA A 182 1.11 -1.28 -10.75
N ASN A 183 1.61 -1.81 -11.87
CA ASN A 183 0.84 -2.08 -13.09
C ASN A 183 0.28 -3.50 -13.17
N GLN A 184 0.76 -4.44 -12.33
CA GLN A 184 0.32 -5.83 -12.28
C GLN A 184 -1.20 -6.02 -12.05
N GLY A 185 -1.96 -4.97 -11.75
CA GLY A 185 -3.41 -5.03 -11.56
C GLY A 185 -4.25 -4.32 -12.62
N ARG A 186 -3.64 -3.51 -13.50
CA ARG A 186 -4.39 -2.63 -14.41
C ARG A 186 -4.67 -3.27 -15.78
N GLY A 187 -3.92 -4.29 -16.21
CA GLY A 187 -3.92 -4.71 -17.62
C GLY A 187 -4.06 -6.19 -17.93
N CYS A 188 -3.98 -7.12 -16.95
CA CYS A 188 -4.03 -8.56 -17.24
C CYS A 188 -5.38 -9.22 -16.89
N ALA A 189 -6.46 -8.45 -16.96
CA ALA A 189 -7.83 -8.97 -16.95
C ALA A 189 -8.33 -9.28 -18.37
N THR A 190 -7.48 -9.87 -19.22
CA THR A 190 -7.98 -10.91 -20.11
C THR A 190 -7.79 -12.22 -19.38
N PRO A 191 -8.77 -12.71 -18.60
CA PRO A 191 -8.92 -14.15 -18.56
C PRO A 191 -9.08 -14.53 -20.03
N SER A 192 -8.14 -15.28 -20.61
CA SER A 192 -8.49 -16.13 -21.73
C SER A 192 -9.78 -16.81 -21.30
N SER A 193 -10.89 -16.42 -21.93
CA SER A 193 -12.23 -16.87 -21.57
C SER A 193 -12.15 -18.36 -21.27
N PRO A 194 -12.57 -18.84 -20.08
CA PRO A 194 -12.64 -20.27 -19.87
C PRO A 194 -13.61 -20.77 -20.93
N VAL A 195 -13.06 -21.50 -21.90
CA VAL A 195 -13.82 -22.11 -22.98
C VAL A 195 -14.98 -22.85 -22.30
N LYS A 196 -16.17 -22.39 -22.68
CA LYS A 196 -17.46 -22.80 -22.14
C LYS A 196 -17.58 -24.31 -22.20
N GLY A 197 -17.51 -24.95 -21.03
CA GLY A 197 -18.07 -26.29 -20.84
C GLY A 197 -17.08 -27.35 -20.37
N ARG A 198 -16.92 -27.48 -19.05
CA ARG A 198 -16.83 -28.81 -18.46
C ARG A 198 -17.30 -28.77 -17.01
N LYS A 199 -18.40 -29.48 -16.75
CA LYS A 199 -18.92 -29.74 -15.40
C LYS A 199 -17.80 -30.31 -14.53
N ARG A 200 -17.45 -29.61 -13.45
CA ARG A 200 -16.58 -30.13 -12.39
C ARG A 200 -17.33 -31.23 -11.66
N THR A 201 -16.95 -32.48 -11.94
CA THR A 201 -17.13 -33.58 -10.99
C THR A 201 -15.93 -33.54 -10.05
N HIS A 202 -16.25 -33.41 -8.78
CA HIS A 202 -15.40 -33.41 -7.61
C HIS A 202 -14.37 -34.55 -7.62
N ARG A 203 -13.07 -34.22 -7.58
CA ARG A 203 -12.04 -35.13 -7.07
C ARG A 203 -10.91 -34.35 -6.44
N PHE A 204 -10.75 -34.58 -5.13
CA PHE A 204 -9.51 -34.35 -4.40
C PHE A 204 -8.37 -34.99 -5.19
N GLN A 205 -7.38 -34.18 -5.57
CA GLN A 205 -6.10 -34.67 -6.04
C GLN A 205 -5.02 -33.89 -5.31
N VAL A 206 -4.32 -34.65 -4.47
CA VAL A 206 -3.04 -34.33 -3.84
C VAL A 206 -2.01 -34.72 -4.89
N ASP A 207 -1.25 -33.74 -5.39
CA ASP A 207 -0.03 -33.84 -6.21
C ASP A 207 0.54 -32.41 -6.13
N ASP A 208 1.66 -32.11 -5.46
CA ASP A 208 3.03 -32.59 -5.70
C ASP A 208 3.48 -32.29 -7.14
N GLU A 209 4.64 -31.63 -7.25
CA GLU A 209 5.45 -31.30 -8.45
C GLU A 209 5.69 -29.79 -8.71
N ASP A 210 6.96 -29.46 -8.46
CA ASP A 210 7.73 -28.30 -8.89
C ASP A 210 7.63 -28.09 -10.42
N ASP A 211 6.73 -27.21 -10.86
CA ASP A 211 6.78 -26.64 -12.22
C ASP A 211 7.55 -25.31 -12.17
N ASP A 212 8.88 -25.41 -12.10
CA ASP A 212 9.82 -24.33 -12.47
C ASP A 212 9.96 -24.29 -14.02
N ASP A 213 8.85 -24.09 -14.73
CA ASP A 213 8.86 -23.78 -16.16
C ASP A 213 9.27 -22.31 -16.36
N ASP A 214 10.57 -22.06 -16.18
CA ASP A 214 11.30 -20.86 -16.59
C ASP A 214 11.40 -20.84 -18.13
N ASP A 215 10.28 -20.51 -18.80
CA ASP A 215 10.25 -20.20 -20.23
C ASP A 215 11.10 -18.94 -20.47
N GLY A 216 12.35 -19.15 -20.91
CA GLY A 216 13.44 -18.19 -21.06
C GLY A 216 13.22 -17.01 -22.03
N SER A 217 11.96 -16.64 -22.28
CA SER A 217 11.57 -15.32 -22.79
C SER A 217 11.32 -14.32 -21.65
N GLY A 218 11.88 -14.57 -20.46
CA GLY A 218 11.86 -13.68 -19.31
C GLY A 218 12.61 -12.38 -19.61
N MET A 219 11.89 -11.39 -20.16
CA MET A 219 12.36 -10.01 -20.21
C MET A 219 12.71 -9.63 -18.76
N VAL A 220 14.01 -9.53 -18.47
CA VAL A 220 14.51 -9.27 -17.12
C VAL A 220 14.00 -7.90 -16.71
N SER A 221 12.91 -7.89 -15.94
CA SER A 221 12.32 -6.67 -15.40
C SER A 221 13.40 -5.93 -14.62
N ALA A 222 13.50 -4.61 -14.81
CA ALA A 222 14.50 -3.83 -14.09
C ALA A 222 14.27 -3.99 -12.58
N PRO A 223 15.35 -4.15 -11.79
CA PRO A 223 15.23 -4.34 -10.34
C PRO A 223 14.54 -3.17 -9.64
N VAL A 224 14.62 -1.97 -10.23
CA VAL A 224 13.90 -0.77 -9.81
C VAL A 224 13.24 -0.16 -11.04
N GLY A 225 11.92 -0.01 -11.00
CA GLY A 225 11.15 0.63 -12.05
C GLY A 225 11.42 2.14 -12.15
N PRO A 226 11.19 2.76 -13.32
CA PRO A 226 11.48 4.18 -13.54
C PRO A 226 10.71 5.11 -12.60
N ASP A 227 9.50 4.73 -12.19
CA ASP A 227 8.65 5.54 -11.30
C ASP A 227 8.88 5.25 -9.81
N ALA A 228 9.68 4.24 -9.47
CA ALA A 228 9.88 3.77 -8.11
C ALA A 228 11.06 4.43 -7.37
N TRP A 229 11.88 5.25 -8.06
CA TRP A 229 13.07 5.89 -7.48
C TRP A 229 12.75 6.75 -6.25
N ALA A 230 11.68 7.54 -6.29
CA ALA A 230 11.29 8.36 -5.14
C ALA A 230 10.91 7.52 -3.91
N VAL A 231 10.33 6.33 -4.12
CA VAL A 231 9.98 5.39 -3.04
C VAL A 231 11.23 4.66 -2.54
N LEU A 232 12.19 4.33 -3.41
CA LEU A 232 13.49 3.80 -3.01
C LEU A 232 14.24 4.79 -2.11
N GLU A 233 14.35 6.06 -2.53
CA GLU A 233 14.98 7.11 -1.72
C GLU A 233 14.31 7.26 -0.36
N TRP A 234 12.97 7.20 -0.32
CA TRP A 234 12.22 7.20 0.93
C TRP A 234 12.49 5.97 1.81
N LEU A 235 12.55 4.76 1.24
CA LEU A 235 12.87 3.54 1.99
C LEU A 235 14.26 3.61 2.62
N VAL A 236 15.26 4.04 1.84
CA VAL A 236 16.62 4.23 2.34
C VAL A 236 16.62 5.25 3.49
N PHE A 237 15.96 6.39 3.29
CA PHE A 237 15.85 7.42 4.32
C PHE A 237 15.14 6.90 5.59
N LEU A 238 14.06 6.14 5.44
CA LEU A 238 13.34 5.52 6.55
C LEU A 238 14.23 4.57 7.35
N PHE A 239 14.99 3.69 6.69
CA PHE A 239 15.89 2.76 7.36
C PHE A 239 17.06 3.46 8.04
N GLU A 240 17.61 4.53 7.46
CA GLU A 240 18.61 5.34 8.15
C GLU A 240 18.05 6.00 9.43
N GLN A 241 16.79 6.46 9.41
CA GLN A 241 16.14 7.01 10.61
C GLN A 241 15.90 5.94 11.67
N ASP A 242 15.51 4.74 11.24
CA ASP A 242 15.39 3.59 12.14
C ASP A 242 16.73 3.23 12.77
N GLU A 243 17.81 3.18 11.97
CA GLU A 243 19.16 2.91 12.47
C GLU A 243 19.63 4.01 13.43
N LYS A 244 19.41 5.29 13.14
CA LYS A 244 19.76 6.41 14.05
C LYS A 244 19.00 6.33 15.37
N SER A 245 17.73 5.95 15.32
CA SER A 245 16.87 5.78 16.51
C SER A 245 17.26 4.53 17.31
N SER A 246 17.60 3.46 16.60
CA SER A 246 18.02 2.16 17.16
C SER A 246 19.44 2.16 17.68
N ALA A 247 20.39 2.89 17.09
CA ALA A 247 21.76 3.03 17.60
C ALA A 247 21.77 3.77 18.94
N GLY A 248 20.81 4.68 19.17
CA GLY A 248 20.53 5.24 20.50
C GLY A 248 19.88 4.23 21.46
N ALA A 249 19.11 3.27 20.95
CA ALA A 249 18.40 2.25 21.73
C ALA A 249 19.14 0.90 21.88
N PHE A 250 20.23 0.66 21.15
CA PHE A 250 21.05 -0.55 21.23
C PHE A 250 21.76 -0.64 22.59
N LEU A 251 21.98 0.50 23.25
CA LEU A 251 22.39 0.58 24.66
C LEU A 251 21.29 0.14 25.66
N LEU A 252 20.03 0.02 25.22
CA LEU A 252 18.90 -0.41 26.06
C LEU A 252 18.36 -1.80 25.67
N ARG A 253 18.41 -2.22 24.39
CA ARG A 253 17.98 -3.57 23.96
C ARG A 253 19.01 -4.66 24.21
N SER A 254 20.28 -4.33 24.42
CA SER A 254 21.32 -5.28 24.88
C SER A 254 21.12 -5.78 26.33
N ARG A 255 20.12 -5.27 27.07
CA ARG A 255 19.71 -5.82 28.38
C ARG A 255 18.68 -6.95 28.32
N VAL A 256 18.06 -7.22 27.18
CA VAL A 256 17.03 -8.30 27.07
C VAL A 256 17.64 -9.65 26.65
N PHE A 257 18.85 -9.67 26.09
CA PHE A 257 19.57 -10.91 25.77
C PHE A 257 20.66 -11.27 26.79
N ALA A 258 20.72 -10.58 27.93
CA ALA A 258 21.73 -10.79 28.97
C ALA A 258 21.13 -11.28 30.30
N THR A 259 20.17 -12.21 30.26
CA THR A 259 19.78 -13.02 31.42
C THR A 259 19.27 -14.38 30.93
N ASP A 260 20.15 -15.35 30.75
CA ASP A 260 20.24 -16.47 31.70
C ASP A 260 21.48 -17.35 31.38
N PRO A 261 22.28 -17.70 32.40
CA PRO A 261 23.44 -18.59 32.27
C PRO A 261 23.08 -20.08 32.12
#